data_AF-A0A397VQB4-F1
#
_entry.id   AF-A0A397VQB4-F1
#
_cell.length_a   1.000
_cell.length_b   1.000
_cell.length_c   1.000
_cell.angle_alpha   90.00
_cell.angle_beta   90.00
_cell.angle_gamma   90.00
#
_symmetry.space_group_name_H-M   'P 1'
#
loop_
_entity.id
_entity.type
_entity.pdbx_description
1 polymer ?
#
loop_
_entity_poly.entity_id
_entity_poly.type
_entity_poly.pdbx_seq_one_letter_code
_entity_poly.pdbx_strand_id
1 'polypeptide(L)'
;MPWKNDPPSWRIAYGGLNLEGYCKNKSCEAYNKGRVVIKWGYCDFNFFYDEHKSKCPLCKHYVSPITCGFADTLWRYEGLKKIDGEPPQGVDSGWIIATKDGYTTFESEELVSWMNLVIRVKRR
;
A
#
# COMPACT_ATOMS: atom_id res chain seq x y z
N MET A 1 -12.31 5.28 -4.58
CA MET A 1 -13.35 4.24 -4.82
C MET A 1 -14.28 4.13 -3.62
N PRO A 2 -15.62 4.12 -3.77
CA PRO A 2 -16.54 3.99 -2.64
C PRO A 2 -16.46 2.58 -2.00
N TRP A 3 -16.90 2.48 -0.75
CA TRP A 3 -16.99 1.19 -0.05
C TRP A 3 -17.99 0.23 -0.69
N LYS A 4 -17.73 -1.08 -0.52
CA LYS A 4 -18.66 -2.15 -0.87
C LYS A 4 -19.28 -2.72 0.41
N ASN A 5 -20.54 -3.15 0.34
CA ASN A 5 -21.30 -3.63 1.52
C ASN A 5 -20.87 -5.01 2.02
N ASP A 6 -20.25 -5.84 1.16
CA ASP A 6 -19.79 -7.18 1.53
C ASP A 6 -18.49 -7.55 0.77
N PRO A 7 -17.35 -6.95 1.16
CA PRO A 7 -16.08 -7.28 0.55
C PRO A 7 -15.62 -8.67 1.02
N PRO A 8 -14.95 -9.47 0.16
CA PRO A 8 -14.30 -10.69 0.61
C PRO A 8 -13.37 -10.44 1.80
N SER A 9 -13.24 -11.43 2.69
CA SER A 9 -12.46 -11.32 3.94
C SER A 9 -11.01 -10.86 3.72
N TRP A 10 -10.41 -11.19 2.56
CA TRP A 10 -9.07 -10.76 2.15
C TRP A 10 -9.00 -9.37 1.51
N ARG A 11 -10.12 -8.67 1.36
CA ARG A 11 -10.22 -7.30 0.78
C ARG A 11 -10.65 -6.23 1.79
N ILE A 12 -10.85 -6.58 3.06
CA ILE A 12 -11.26 -5.62 4.10
C ILE A 12 -10.10 -4.67 4.40
N ALA A 13 -10.32 -3.37 4.21
CA ALA A 13 -9.38 -2.29 4.55
C ALA A 13 -9.62 -1.73 5.96
N TYR A 14 -8.60 -1.13 6.57
CA TYR A 14 -8.66 -0.38 7.83
C TYR A 14 -8.32 1.09 7.62
N GLY A 15 -8.60 1.94 8.61
CA GLY A 15 -8.10 3.31 8.63
C GLY A 15 -6.57 3.35 8.60
N GLY A 16 -6.01 4.31 7.87
CA GLY A 16 -4.57 4.43 7.61
C GLY A 16 -4.15 3.83 6.27
N LEU A 17 -2.95 3.26 6.26
CA LEU A 17 -2.33 2.61 5.10
C LEU A 17 -2.79 1.15 4.96
N ASN A 18 -3.07 0.75 3.74
CA ASN A 18 -3.45 -0.61 3.37
C ASN A 18 -2.60 -1.04 2.17
N LEU A 19 -1.70 -2.00 2.35
CA LEU A 19 -0.86 -2.50 1.26
C LEU A 19 -1.64 -3.57 0.48
N GLU A 20 -1.33 -3.73 -0.81
CA GLU A 20 -1.98 -4.73 -1.65
C GLU A 20 -0.97 -5.58 -2.40
N GLY A 21 -1.26 -6.89 -2.51
CA GLY A 21 -0.44 -7.84 -3.26
C GLY A 21 -1.15 -9.17 -3.45
N TYR A 22 -0.53 -10.11 -4.14
CA TYR A 22 -1.12 -11.43 -4.41
C TYR A 22 -0.64 -12.47 -3.41
N CYS A 23 -1.58 -13.20 -2.80
CA CYS A 23 -1.25 -14.34 -1.95
C CYS A 23 -0.77 -15.52 -2.82
N LYS A 24 0.45 -16.02 -2.55
CA LYS A 24 1.05 -17.15 -3.30
C LYS A 24 0.82 -18.52 -2.66
N ASN A 25 0.24 -18.57 -1.46
CA ASN A 25 -0.07 -19.82 -0.78
C ASN A 25 -1.29 -20.50 -1.42
N LYS A 26 -1.09 -21.65 -2.09
CA LYS A 26 -2.13 -22.41 -2.82
C LYS A 26 -3.28 -22.90 -1.93
N SER A 27 -3.07 -23.08 -0.62
CA SER A 27 -4.13 -23.50 0.30
C SER A 27 -4.95 -22.34 0.86
N CYS A 28 -4.53 -21.09 0.60
CA CYS A 28 -5.25 -19.91 1.05
C CYS A 28 -6.48 -19.66 0.18
N GLU A 29 -7.60 -19.31 0.81
CA GLU A 29 -8.83 -18.94 0.10
C GLU A 29 -8.61 -17.82 -0.94
N ALA A 30 -7.70 -16.89 -0.67
CA ALA A 30 -7.42 -15.76 -1.56
C ALA A 30 -6.53 -16.10 -2.77
N TYR A 31 -5.98 -17.32 -2.84
CA TYR A 31 -5.10 -17.73 -3.92
C TYR A 31 -5.80 -17.64 -5.28
N ASN A 32 -5.19 -16.95 -6.25
CA ASN A 32 -5.73 -16.68 -7.59
C ASN A 32 -7.11 -15.99 -7.64
N LYS A 33 -7.65 -15.48 -6.52
CA LYS A 33 -8.93 -14.73 -6.50
C LYS A 33 -8.77 -13.22 -6.64
N GLY A 34 -7.55 -12.70 -6.48
CA GLY A 34 -7.23 -11.28 -6.61
C GLY A 34 -6.21 -10.80 -5.58
N ARG A 35 -6.03 -9.48 -5.50
CA ARG A 35 -5.14 -8.84 -4.52
C ARG A 35 -5.71 -8.95 -3.11
N VAL A 36 -4.90 -9.29 -2.13
CA VAL A 36 -5.26 -9.19 -0.70
C VAL A 36 -4.93 -7.80 -0.17
N VAL A 37 -5.70 -7.33 0.80
CA VAL A 37 -5.46 -6.10 1.55
C VAL A 37 -4.74 -6.44 2.86
N ILE A 38 -3.54 -5.88 3.01
CA ILE A 38 -2.68 -6.01 4.18
C ILE A 38 -2.89 -4.76 5.02
N LYS A 39 -3.50 -4.95 6.19
CA LYS A 39 -3.92 -3.88 7.08
C LYS A 39 -2.72 -3.33 7.85
N TRP A 40 -2.01 -2.36 7.26
CA TRP A 40 -0.82 -1.76 7.87
C TRP A 40 -1.20 -0.74 8.95
N GLY A 41 -2.27 0.03 8.71
CA GLY A 41 -2.84 0.97 9.68
C GLY A 41 -2.12 2.31 9.72
N TYR A 42 -2.14 2.97 10.87
CA TYR A 42 -1.52 4.28 11.10
C TYR A 42 -0.04 4.14 11.48
N CYS A 43 0.72 3.47 10.61
CA CYS A 43 2.15 3.28 10.77
C CYS A 43 2.83 3.65 9.45
N ASP A 44 3.95 4.36 9.55
CA ASP A 44 4.78 4.62 8.38
C ASP A 44 5.25 3.29 7.78
N PHE A 45 5.47 3.28 6.47
CA PHE A 45 5.94 2.11 5.74
C PHE A 45 7.13 2.51 4.89
N ASN A 46 8.30 1.98 5.22
CA ASN A 46 9.45 2.08 4.35
C ASN A 46 9.53 0.83 3.49
N PHE A 47 9.36 0.98 2.18
CA PHE A 47 9.31 -0.16 1.26
C PHE A 47 10.52 -1.07 1.42
N PHE A 48 11.73 -0.53 1.54
CA PHE A 48 12.96 -1.32 1.58
C PHE A 48 13.22 -2.00 2.93
N TYR A 49 12.64 -1.48 4.02
CA TYR A 49 12.83 -2.04 5.36
C TYR A 49 11.66 -2.89 5.84
N ASP A 50 10.43 -2.57 5.43
CA ASP A 50 9.22 -3.15 5.99
C ASP A 50 8.52 -4.15 5.08
N GLU A 51 8.88 -4.24 3.79
CA GLU A 51 8.19 -5.12 2.82
C GLU A 51 8.05 -6.55 3.35
N HIS A 52 9.12 -7.11 3.93
CA HIS A 52 9.17 -8.47 4.47
C HIS A 52 8.12 -8.77 5.57
N LYS A 53 7.55 -7.74 6.19
CA LYS A 53 6.49 -7.86 7.21
C LYS A 53 5.10 -7.96 6.59
N SER A 54 4.97 -7.76 5.28
CA SER A 54 3.72 -7.79 4.54
C SER A 54 3.18 -9.21 4.44
N LYS A 55 2.07 -9.46 5.14
CA LYS A 55 1.50 -10.80 5.30
C LYS A 55 0.04 -10.84 4.86
N CYS A 56 -0.35 -11.94 4.22
CA CYS A 56 -1.74 -12.21 3.88
C CYS A 56 -2.62 -12.15 5.14
N PRO A 57 -3.77 -11.44 5.12
CA PRO A 57 -4.63 -11.31 6.30
C PRO A 57 -5.20 -12.65 6.78
N LEU A 58 -5.40 -13.60 5.85
CA LEU A 58 -6.00 -14.92 6.14
C LEU A 58 -4.97 -15.95 6.60
N CYS A 59 -3.95 -16.21 5.78
CA CYS A 59 -3.00 -17.31 6.04
C CYS A 59 -1.65 -16.87 6.63
N LYS A 60 -1.44 -15.56 6.81
CA LYS A 60 -0.18 -14.96 7.33
C LYS A 60 1.09 -15.24 6.51
N HIS A 61 0.96 -15.89 5.35
CA HIS A 61 2.07 -16.07 4.42
C HIS A 61 2.54 -14.72 3.86
N TYR A 62 3.82 -14.62 3.53
CA TYR A 62 4.41 -13.42 2.93
C TYR A 62 3.69 -13.05 1.62
N VAL A 63 3.47 -11.74 1.43
CA VAL A 63 2.88 -11.15 0.23
C VAL A 63 3.73 -9.96 -0.15
N SER A 64 4.32 -9.99 -1.35
CA SER A 64 5.02 -8.82 -1.89
C SER A 64 3.99 -7.74 -2.27
N PRO A 65 4.03 -6.56 -1.63
CA PRO A 65 3.19 -5.43 -1.98
C PRO A 65 3.53 -4.90 -3.38
N ILE A 66 2.49 -4.63 -4.17
CA ILE A 66 2.61 -4.05 -5.51
C ILE A 66 1.98 -2.66 -5.60
N THR A 67 1.11 -2.33 -4.65
CA THR A 67 0.50 -1.00 -4.52
C THR A 67 -0.03 -0.85 -3.09
N CYS A 68 -0.68 0.27 -2.81
CA CYS A 68 -1.40 0.49 -1.57
C CYS A 68 -2.59 1.42 -1.79
N GLY A 69 -3.44 1.49 -0.76
CA GLY A 69 -4.47 2.49 -0.65
C GLY A 69 -4.60 3.04 0.76
N PHE A 70 -5.38 4.10 0.86
CA PHE A 70 -5.51 4.94 2.04
C PHE A 70 -6.98 5.12 2.36
N ALA A 71 -7.32 5.08 3.64
CA ALA A 71 -8.67 5.31 4.13
C ALA A 71 -8.61 6.09 5.45
N ASP A 72 -9.44 7.13 5.59
CA ASP A 72 -9.57 7.92 6.82
C ASP A 72 -8.22 8.31 7.46
N THR A 73 -7.36 8.96 6.66
CA THR A 73 -5.99 9.29 7.05
C THR A 73 -5.46 10.49 6.28
N LEU A 74 -4.45 11.16 6.84
CA LEU A 74 -3.53 12.00 6.09
C LEU A 74 -2.34 11.14 5.68
N TRP A 75 -1.88 11.29 4.45
CA TRP A 75 -0.76 10.51 3.91
C TRP A 75 0.14 11.34 3.02
N ARG A 76 1.40 10.91 2.88
CA ARG A 76 2.34 11.43 1.89
C ARG A 76 3.34 10.35 1.51
N TYR A 77 4.02 10.51 0.37
CA TYR A 77 5.19 9.72 0.03
C TYR A 77 6.42 10.62 -0.12
N GLU A 78 7.54 10.13 0.36
CA GLU A 78 8.85 10.77 0.22
C GLU A 78 9.87 9.72 -0.20
N GLY A 79 10.86 10.12 -1.00
CA GLY A 79 11.85 9.17 -1.48
C GLY A 79 12.87 9.76 -2.44
N LEU A 80 13.72 8.87 -2.94
CA LEU A 80 14.73 9.16 -3.95
C LEU A 80 14.42 8.35 -5.20
N LYS A 81 14.11 9.03 -6.31
CA LYS A 81 13.95 8.41 -7.63
C LYS A 81 15.32 8.21 -8.27
N LYS A 82 15.53 7.03 -8.85
CA LYS A 82 16.67 6.78 -9.74
C LYS A 82 16.33 7.32 -11.12
N ILE A 83 17.21 8.16 -11.65
CA ILE A 83 17.11 8.71 -13.01
C ILE A 83 18.33 8.20 -13.79
N ASP A 84 18.10 7.66 -14.98
CA ASP A 84 19.20 7.13 -15.78
C ASP A 84 20.07 8.27 -16.33
N GLY A 85 21.38 8.18 -16.10
CA GLY A 85 22.35 9.19 -16.54
C GLY A 85 22.44 10.44 -15.64
N GLU A 86 21.63 10.55 -14.59
CA GLU A 86 21.56 11.74 -13.73
C GLU A 86 21.68 11.38 -12.24
N PRO A 87 22.07 12.33 -11.36
CA PRO A 87 21.97 12.14 -9.92
C PRO A 87 20.53 11.82 -9.47
N PRO A 88 20.35 11.01 -8.41
CA PRO A 88 19.03 10.69 -7.89
C PRO A 88 18.23 11.93 -7.49
N GLN A 89 16.93 11.94 -7.77
CA GLN A 89 16.05 13.07 -7.48
C GLN A 89 15.22 12.82 -6.22
N GLY A 90 15.28 13.74 -5.26
CA GLY A 90 14.42 13.75 -4.08
C GLY A 90 12.99 14.18 -4.42
N VAL A 91 12.01 13.49 -3.84
CA VAL A 91 10.58 13.79 -4.03
C VAL A 91 9.88 13.76 -2.67
N ASP A 92 8.99 14.72 -2.45
CA ASP A 92 8.01 14.77 -1.35
C ASP A 92 6.68 15.19 -1.97
N SER A 93 5.62 14.41 -1.75
CA SER A 93 4.29 14.70 -2.29
C SER A 93 3.55 15.82 -1.56
N GLY A 94 4.01 16.20 -0.37
CA GLY A 94 3.19 16.91 0.61
C GLY A 94 2.06 16.03 1.16
N TRP A 95 1.38 16.53 2.20
CA TRP A 95 0.28 15.80 2.85
C TRP A 95 -1.01 15.86 2.02
N ILE A 96 -1.60 14.70 1.78
CA ILE A 96 -2.83 14.49 1.03
C ILE A 96 -3.87 13.87 1.97
N ILE A 97 -5.15 14.25 1.80
CA ILE A 97 -6.26 13.73 2.60
C ILE A 97 -6.87 12.52 1.88
N ALA A 98 -6.98 11.39 2.59
CA ALA A 98 -7.86 10.29 2.22
C ALA A 98 -9.13 10.36 3.07
N THR A 99 -10.29 10.43 2.41
CA THR A 99 -11.59 10.58 3.07
C THR A 99 -12.09 9.25 3.65
N LYS A 100 -13.15 9.32 4.46
CA LYS A 100 -13.73 8.13 5.14
C LYS A 100 -14.70 7.33 4.26
N ASP A 101 -15.20 7.93 3.19
CA ASP A 101 -16.28 7.42 2.34
C ASP A 101 -15.76 6.49 1.23
N GLY A 102 -14.45 6.28 1.18
CA GLY A 102 -13.86 5.38 0.23
C GLY A 102 -12.40 5.05 0.49
N TYR A 103 -11.85 4.42 -0.53
CA TYR A 103 -10.49 3.93 -0.62
C TYR A 103 -9.76 4.71 -1.70
N THR A 104 -8.76 5.49 -1.30
CA THR A 104 -7.91 6.30 -2.18
C THR A 104 -6.70 5.48 -2.59
N THR A 105 -6.38 5.44 -3.88
CA THR A 105 -5.23 4.71 -4.43
C THR A 105 -4.41 5.61 -5.33
N PHE A 106 -3.17 5.20 -5.64
CA PHE A 106 -2.41 5.84 -6.71
C PHE A 106 -3.03 5.51 -8.09
N GLU A 107 -3.09 6.51 -8.98
CA GLU A 107 -3.66 6.37 -10.34
C GLU A 107 -2.59 6.40 -11.44
N SER A 108 -1.30 6.49 -11.07
CA SER A 108 -0.23 6.57 -12.06
C SER A 108 0.13 5.19 -12.62
N GLU A 109 0.22 5.10 -13.95
CA GLU A 109 0.77 3.95 -14.68
C GLU A 109 2.29 4.06 -14.90
N GLU A 110 2.90 5.17 -14.47
CA GLU A 110 4.34 5.39 -14.62
C GLU A 110 5.12 4.48 -13.66
N LEU A 111 5.96 3.61 -14.23
CA LEU A 111 6.91 2.82 -13.46
C LEU A 111 8.09 3.69 -13.06
N VAL A 112 8.26 3.89 -11.75
CA VAL A 112 9.35 4.65 -11.17
C VAL A 112 10.29 3.72 -10.42
N SER A 113 11.59 3.79 -10.75
CA SER A 113 12.63 3.11 -9.97
C SER A 113 12.99 3.95 -8.75
N TRP A 114 12.70 3.46 -7.55
CA TRP A 114 13.06 4.12 -6.30
C TRP A 114 14.36 3.56 -5.73
N MET A 115 15.19 4.42 -5.17
CA MET A 115 16.31 4.03 -4.30
C MET A 115 15.90 3.97 -2.83
N ASN A 116 14.90 4.77 -2.47
CA ASN A 116 14.20 4.74 -1.19
C ASN A 116 12.78 5.25 -1.42
N LEU A 117 11.80 4.64 -0.77
CA LEU A 117 10.41 5.07 -0.77
C LEU A 117 9.82 4.86 0.62
N VAL A 118 9.37 5.94 1.24
CA VAL A 118 8.67 5.93 2.52
C VAL A 118 7.28 6.52 2.33
N ILE A 119 6.28 5.77 2.77
CA ILE A 119 4.91 6.23 2.89
C ILE A 119 4.68 6.62 4.34
N ARG A 120 4.28 7.87 4.55
CA ARG A 120 3.97 8.40 5.88
C ARG A 120 2.47 8.49 6.05
N VAL A 121 1.97 8.13 7.23
CA VAL A 121 0.55 8.26 7.56
C VAL A 121 0.35 8.80 8.97
N LYS A 122 -0.71 9.58 9.16
CA LYS A 122 -1.15 10.04 10.48
C LYS A 122 -2.67 10.08 10.55
N ARG A 123 -3.19 9.89 11.76
CA ARG A 123 -4.63 10.04 12.03
C ARG A 123 -5.09 11.43 11.62
N ARG A 124 -6.29 11.46 11.04
CA ARG A 124 -7.00 12.69 10.73
C ARG A 124 -7.68 13.24 11.98
#